data_AF-A0A6P6G814-F1
#
_entry.id   AF-A0A6P6G814-F1
#
_cell.length_a   1.000
_cell.length_b   1.000
_cell.length_c   1.000
_cell.angle_alpha   90.00
_cell.angle_beta   90.00
_cell.angle_gamma   90.00
#
_symmetry.space_group_name_H-M   'P 1'
#
loop_
_entity.id
_entity.type
_entity.pdbx_description
1 polymer ?
#
loop_
_entity_poly.entity_id
_entity_poly.type
_entity_poly.pdbx_seq_one_letter_code
_entity_poly.pdbx_strand_id
1 'polypeptide(L)'
;MDIKRTEEGFICIYSVTKGSAADRAGLGSLHDEACGSGHLLVMSRLEGKSLMPSHVSSGGLIHCCDHTELRDTLTSAIDQMDRIQIHVMAWPNQTRLNNVPQPLGVATLRPPDGCCVPR
;
A
#
# COMPACT_ATOMS: atom_id res chain seq x y z
N MET A 1 -11.48 -5.10 10.91
CA MET A 1 -10.78 -4.17 9.99
C MET A 1 -10.94 -4.73 8.59
N ASP A 2 -11.22 -3.87 7.62
CA ASP A 2 -11.38 -4.28 6.23
C ASP A 2 -10.12 -3.93 5.45
N ILE A 3 -9.64 -4.87 4.65
CA ILE A 3 -8.42 -4.74 3.86
C ILE A 3 -8.78 -4.87 2.39
N LYS A 4 -8.19 -4.05 1.53
CA LYS A 4 -8.35 -4.11 0.08
C LYS A 4 -7.01 -4.08 -0.63
N ARG A 5 -6.99 -4.60 -1.84
CA ARG A 5 -5.85 -4.49 -2.76
C ARG A 5 -6.10 -3.36 -3.75
N THR A 6 -5.12 -2.49 -3.95
CA THR A 6 -5.18 -1.44 -4.98
C THR A 6 -4.79 -1.99 -6.37
N GLU A 7 -5.02 -1.23 -7.43
CA GLU A 7 -4.64 -1.62 -8.79
C GLU A 7 -3.12 -1.78 -8.95
N GLU A 8 -2.36 -0.98 -8.23
CA GLU A 8 -0.89 -1.02 -8.18
C GLU A 8 -0.37 -2.17 -7.31
N GLY A 9 -1.26 -2.91 -6.65
CA GLY A 9 -0.93 -4.10 -5.87
C GLY A 9 -0.63 -3.86 -4.40
N PHE A 10 -0.88 -2.67 -3.86
CA PHE A 10 -0.73 -2.39 -2.43
C PHE A 10 -1.89 -2.96 -1.62
N ILE A 11 -1.60 -3.39 -0.40
CA ILE A 11 -2.60 -3.84 0.57
C ILE A 11 -2.92 -2.67 1.49
N CYS A 12 -4.11 -2.10 1.39
CA CYS A 12 -4.54 -0.97 2.20
C CYS A 12 -5.61 -1.34 3.21
N ILE A 13 -5.56 -0.67 4.37
CA ILE A 13 -6.62 -0.72 5.37
C ILE A 13 -7.71 0.24 4.90
N TYR A 14 -8.85 -0.32 4.50
CA TYR A 14 -9.98 0.43 3.94
C TYR A 14 -10.92 0.95 5.03
N SER A 15 -11.04 0.20 6.13
CA SER A 15 -11.87 0.60 7.26
C SER A 15 -11.36 -0.05 8.55
N VAL A 16 -11.58 0.62 9.68
CA VAL A 16 -11.35 0.07 11.01
C VAL A 16 -12.66 0.12 11.80
N THR A 17 -13.11 -1.05 12.27
CA THR A 17 -14.34 -1.16 13.07
C THR A 17 -14.11 -0.55 14.45
N LYS A 18 -14.93 0.44 14.85
CA LYS A 18 -14.84 1.06 16.18
C LYS A 18 -14.95 0.03 17.30
N GLY A 19 -14.15 0.21 18.35
CA GLY A 19 -14.08 -0.69 19.49
C GLY A 19 -13.36 -2.02 19.24
N SER A 20 -12.93 -2.31 18.00
CA SER A 20 -12.15 -3.52 17.68
C SER A 20 -10.75 -3.48 18.30
N ALA A 21 -10.06 -4.63 18.35
CA ALA A 21 -8.67 -4.68 18.81
C ALA A 21 -7.75 -3.76 17.98
N ALA A 22 -7.98 -3.66 16.67
CA ALA A 22 -7.26 -2.75 15.79
C ALA A 22 -7.52 -1.27 16.12
N ASP A 23 -8.77 -0.91 16.41
CA ASP A 23 -9.13 0.46 16.84
C ASP A 23 -8.45 0.84 18.16
N ARG A 24 -8.51 -0.06 19.16
CA ARG A 24 -7.84 0.14 20.46
C ARG A 24 -6.31 0.18 20.35
N ALA A 25 -5.73 -0.44 19.32
CA ALA A 25 -4.31 -0.36 19.02
C ALA A 25 -3.90 0.94 18.30
N GLY A 26 -4.84 1.87 18.07
CA GLY A 26 -4.59 3.16 17.42
C GLY A 26 -4.68 3.13 15.89
N LEU A 27 -5.06 1.99 15.28
CA LEU A 27 -5.14 1.88 13.82
C LEU A 27 -6.26 2.76 13.24
N GLY A 28 -7.35 2.97 13.99
CA GLY A 28 -8.44 3.87 13.59
C GLY A 28 -7.95 5.31 13.43
N SER A 29 -7.23 5.83 14.42
CA SER A 29 -6.65 7.19 14.37
C SER A 29 -5.66 7.35 13.23
N LEU A 30 -4.78 6.35 13.00
CA LEU A 30 -3.84 6.39 11.88
C LEU A 30 -4.53 6.36 10.51
N HIS A 31 -5.62 5.59 10.40
CA HIS A 31 -6.43 5.56 9.18
C HIS A 31 -7.09 6.92 8.91
N ASP A 32 -7.68 7.52 9.94
CA ASP A 32 -8.36 8.81 9.83
C ASP A 32 -7.38 9.95 9.51
N GLU A 33 -6.18 9.94 10.10
CA GLU A 33 -5.11 10.89 9.80
C GLU A 33 -4.61 10.77 8.35
N ALA A 34 -4.33 9.54 7.89
CA ALA A 34 -3.89 9.29 6.53
C ALA A 34 -4.97 9.72 5.52
N CYS A 35 -6.22 9.30 5.74
CA CYS A 35 -7.36 9.63 4.88
C CYS A 35 -7.67 11.13 4.86
N GLY A 36 -7.60 11.80 6.03
CA GLY A 36 -7.74 13.24 6.17
C GLY A 36 -6.67 14.02 5.40
N SER A 37 -5.48 13.44 5.26
CA SER A 37 -4.37 13.98 4.46
C SER A 37 -4.43 13.57 2.99
N GLY A 38 -5.49 12.89 2.52
CA GLY A 38 -5.61 12.41 1.15
C GLY A 38 -4.72 11.20 0.80
N HIS A 39 -4.17 10.52 1.79
CA HIS A 39 -3.34 9.33 1.65
C HIS A 39 -4.15 8.05 1.90
N LEU A 40 -3.61 6.92 1.47
CA LEU A 40 -4.05 5.57 1.84
C LEU A 40 -3.19 5.07 3.00
N LEU A 41 -3.79 4.37 3.95
CA LEU A 41 -3.03 3.63 4.96
C LEU A 41 -2.70 2.23 4.40
N VAL A 42 -1.43 2.01 4.06
CA VAL A 42 -0.93 0.77 3.43
C VAL A 42 -0.22 -0.08 4.47
N MET A 43 -0.50 -1.40 4.46
CA MET A 43 0.26 -2.38 5.22
C MET A 43 1.55 -2.71 4.46
N SER A 44 2.69 -2.29 5.00
CA SER A 44 4.00 -2.51 4.38
C SER A 44 4.60 -3.86 4.79
N ARG A 45 4.34 -4.30 6.02
CA ARG A 45 4.80 -5.60 6.54
C ARG A 45 3.77 -6.28 7.43
N LEU A 46 3.83 -7.61 7.45
CA LEU A 46 3.11 -8.49 8.36
C LEU A 46 4.08 -9.51 8.94
N GLU A 47 4.21 -9.58 10.27
CA GLU A 47 5.16 -10.50 10.92
C GLU A 47 6.59 -10.39 10.34
N GLY A 48 7.02 -9.17 10.04
CA GLY A 48 8.33 -8.87 9.44
C GLY A 48 8.43 -9.13 7.93
N LYS A 49 7.53 -9.93 7.34
CA LYS A 49 7.47 -10.19 5.89
C LYS A 49 6.97 -8.96 5.14
N SER A 50 7.63 -8.61 4.05
CA SER A 50 7.23 -7.48 3.21
C SER A 50 5.95 -7.82 2.44
N LEU A 51 4.97 -6.93 2.50
CA LEU A 51 3.79 -6.95 1.63
C LEU A 51 3.94 -6.01 0.42
N MET A 52 5.02 -5.23 0.38
CA MET A 52 5.28 -4.28 -0.69
C MET A 52 5.56 -5.00 -2.01
N PRO A 53 5.00 -4.53 -3.13
CA PRO A 53 5.43 -4.95 -4.46
C PRO A 53 6.93 -4.74 -4.61
N SER A 54 7.67 -5.78 -5.02
CA SER A 54 9.13 -5.79 -4.88
C SER A 54 9.89 -6.06 -6.18
N HIS A 55 9.33 -6.88 -7.08
CA HIS A 55 10.01 -7.29 -8.31
C HIS A 55 9.06 -7.32 -9.51
N VAL A 56 9.59 -6.92 -10.67
CA VAL A 56 8.90 -7.03 -11.96
C VAL A 56 9.50 -8.21 -12.71
N SER A 57 8.68 -9.18 -13.08
CA SER A 57 9.13 -10.34 -13.86
C SER A 57 9.59 -9.91 -15.26
N SER A 58 10.33 -10.78 -15.95
CA SER A 58 10.73 -10.55 -17.35
C SER A 58 9.54 -10.38 -18.31
N GLY A 59 8.35 -10.84 -17.93
CA GLY A 59 7.10 -10.62 -18.65
C GLY A 59 6.36 -9.33 -18.29
N GLY A 60 6.96 -8.45 -17.46
CA GLY A 60 6.35 -7.19 -17.04
C GLY A 60 5.31 -7.32 -15.93
N LEU A 61 5.19 -8.47 -15.28
CA LEU A 61 4.25 -8.68 -14.17
C LEU A 61 4.88 -8.26 -12.84
N ILE A 62 4.15 -7.51 -12.03
CA ILE A 62 4.59 -7.11 -10.69
C ILE A 62 4.29 -8.25 -9.71
N HIS A 63 5.33 -8.80 -9.09
CA HIS A 63 5.19 -9.75 -8.00
C HIS A 63 4.73 -9.02 -6.72
N CYS A 64 3.53 -9.38 -6.27
CA CYS A 64 2.91 -8.86 -5.06
C CYS A 64 2.77 -9.99 -4.03
N CYS A 65 2.52 -9.65 -2.76
CA CYS A 65 2.26 -10.66 -1.74
C CYS A 65 1.04 -11.52 -2.11
N ASP A 66 1.05 -12.78 -1.66
CA ASP A 66 -0.12 -13.65 -1.77
C ASP A 66 -1.20 -13.15 -0.79
N HIS A 67 -2.35 -12.79 -1.34
CA HIS A 67 -3.53 -12.38 -0.57
C HIS A 67 -4.01 -13.51 0.36
N THR A 68 -3.84 -14.77 -0.06
CA THR A 68 -4.27 -15.94 0.70
C THR A 68 -3.43 -16.07 1.98
N GLU A 69 -2.10 -15.99 1.87
CA GLU A 69 -1.19 -16.05 3.02
C GLU A 69 -1.45 -14.91 4.02
N LEU A 70 -1.67 -13.68 3.52
CA LEU A 70 -2.07 -12.54 4.34
C LEU A 70 -3.36 -12.81 5.12
N ARG A 71 -4.40 -13.28 4.41
CA ARG A 71 -5.72 -13.53 5.02
C ARG A 71 -5.63 -14.64 6.05
N ASP A 72 -4.93 -15.72 5.73
CA ASP A 72 -4.82 -16.88 6.61
C ASP A 72 -4.01 -16.54 7.87
N THR A 73 -2.94 -15.74 7.74
CA THR A 73 -2.17 -15.23 8.89
C THR A 73 -3.04 -14.36 9.80
N LEU A 74 -3.81 -13.43 9.24
CA LEU A 74 -4.71 -12.56 10.02
C LEU A 74 -5.84 -13.35 10.69
N THR A 75 -6.46 -14.28 9.97
CA THR A 75 -7.54 -15.15 10.49
C THR A 75 -7.01 -16.01 11.63
N SER A 76 -5.86 -16.64 11.43
CA SER A 76 -5.19 -17.46 12.45
C SER A 76 -4.90 -16.67 13.73
N ALA A 77 -4.40 -15.44 13.62
CA ALA A 77 -4.16 -14.58 14.79
C ALA A 77 -5.46 -14.21 15.53
N ILE A 78 -6.56 -14.00 14.80
CA ILE A 78 -7.88 -13.73 15.41
C ILE A 78 -8.38 -14.99 16.14
N ASP A 79 -8.34 -16.14 15.49
CA ASP A 79 -8.85 -17.41 16.03
C ASP A 79 -8.09 -17.84 17.28
N GLN A 80 -6.77 -17.60 17.30
CA GLN A 80 -5.90 -17.92 18.44
C GLN A 80 -5.86 -16.81 19.49
N MET A 81 -6.51 -15.66 19.24
CA MET A 81 -6.41 -14.45 20.05
C MET A 81 -4.95 -14.02 20.28
N ASP A 82 -4.09 -14.27 19.28
CA ASP A 82 -2.66 -14.01 19.36
C ASP A 82 -2.33 -12.58 18.93
N ARG A 83 -1.13 -12.12 19.31
CA ARG A 83 -0.59 -10.85 18.87
C ARG A 83 -0.12 -10.96 17.43
N ILE A 84 -0.44 -9.93 16.64
CA ILE A 84 0.11 -9.75 15.29
C ILE A 84 0.82 -8.40 15.17
N GLN A 85 1.98 -8.38 14.51
CA GLN A 85 2.75 -7.19 14.21
C GLN A 85 2.51 -6.77 12.77
N ILE A 86 1.91 -5.59 12.62
CA ILE A 86 1.66 -4.95 11.32
C ILE A 86 2.49 -3.66 11.28
N HIS A 87 3.22 -3.45 10.18
CA HIS A 87 3.80 -2.14 9.89
C HIS A 87 2.95 -1.45 8.84
N VAL A 88 2.63 -0.19 9.09
CA VAL A 88 1.80 0.62 8.20
C VAL A 88 2.56 1.86 7.74
N MET A 89 2.18 2.38 6.58
CA MET A 89 2.68 3.65 6.05
C MET A 89 1.56 4.41 5.34
N ALA A 90 1.65 5.74 5.35
CA ALA A 90 0.82 6.58 4.51
C ALA A 90 1.36 6.57 3.07
N TRP A 91 0.48 6.29 2.10
CA TRP A 91 0.81 6.27 0.69
C TRP A 91 -0.03 7.30 -0.07
N PRO A 92 0.56 8.20 -0.88
CA PRO A 92 -0.19 9.20 -1.61
C PRO A 92 -1.25 8.56 -2.52
N ASN A 93 -2.51 8.97 -2.37
CA ASN A 93 -3.56 8.47 -3.24
C ASN A 93 -3.59 9.28 -4.55
N GLN A 94 -2.90 8.82 -5.59
CA GLN A 94 -2.87 9.51 -6.88
C GLN A 94 -4.25 9.63 -7.53
N THR A 95 -5.21 8.76 -7.22
CA THR A 95 -6.60 8.91 -7.72
C THR A 95 -7.30 10.16 -7.19
N ARG A 96 -6.91 10.69 -6.01
CA ARG A 96 -7.45 11.96 -5.47
C ARG A 96 -6.76 13.21 -6.02
N LEU A 97 -5.56 13.08 -6.57
CA LEU A 97 -4.82 14.19 -7.19
C LEU A 97 -5.42 14.63 -8.54
N ASN A 98 -6.28 13.81 -9.13
CA ASN A 98 -6.98 14.13 -10.39
C ASN A 98 -8.01 15.28 -10.28
N ASN A 99 -8.30 15.79 -9.07
CA ASN A 99 -9.11 17.00 -8.89
C ASN A 99 -8.29 18.30 -8.93
N VAL A 100 -7.00 18.24 -9.20
CA VAL A 100 -6.18 19.42 -9.53
C VAL A 100 -5.92 19.42 -11.04
N PRO A 101 -6.37 20.43 -11.81
CA PRO A 101 -5.97 20.56 -13.20
C PRO A 101 -4.50 21.03 -13.24
N GLN A 102 -3.56 20.11 -13.28
CA GLN A 102 -2.17 20.37 -13.64
C GLN A 102 -1.76 19.32 -14.68
N PRO A 103 -1.59 19.69 -15.96
CA PRO A 103 -1.03 18.78 -16.94
C PRO A 103 0.47 18.67 -16.66
N LEU A 104 0.89 17.73 -15.82
CA LEU A 104 2.29 17.30 -15.83
C LEU A 104 2.51 16.50 -17.12
N GLY A 105 2.97 17.22 -18.14
CA GLY A 105 3.30 16.67 -19.44
C GLY A 105 4.29 15.50 -19.31
N VAL A 106 4.00 14.43 -20.03
CA VAL A 106 4.81 13.20 -20.21
C VAL A 106 6.28 13.50 -20.61
N ALA A 107 6.61 14.75 -20.96
CA ALA A 107 7.93 15.22 -21.30
C ALA A 107 8.98 15.09 -20.17
N THR A 108 8.58 15.06 -18.90
CA THR A 108 9.55 14.98 -17.77
C THR A 108 10.10 13.57 -17.53
N LEU A 109 9.51 12.54 -18.15
CA LEU A 109 9.99 11.16 -18.07
C LEU A 109 10.94 10.79 -19.21
N ARG A 110 11.29 11.74 -20.09
CA ARG A 110 12.33 11.49 -21.09
C ARG A 110 13.70 11.53 -20.42
N PRO A 111 14.54 10.50 -20.62
CA PRO A 111 15.96 10.61 -20.31
C PRO A 111 16.52 11.85 -21.01
N PRO A 112 17.47 12.58 -20.40
CA PRO A 112 18.16 13.65 -21.11
C PRO A 112 18.75 13.08 -22.41
N ASP A 113 18.56 13.80 -23.51
CA ASP A 113 19.13 13.46 -24.82
C ASP A 113 20.67 13.56 -24.74
N GLY A 114 21.28 12.53 -24.16
CA GLY A 114 22.72 12.32 -24.11
C GLY A 114 23.17 11.78 -25.46
N CYS A 115 23.64 12.70 -26.30
CA CYS A 115 24.37 12.43 -27.53
C CYS A 115 25.49 11.40 -27.30
N CYS A 116 25.32 10.17 -27.76
CA CYS A 116 26.43 9.26 -28.06
C CYS A 116 26.84 9.52 -29.51
N VAL A 117 27.93 10.26 -29.72
CA VAL A 117 28.62 10.34 -31.02
C VAL A 117 29.66 9.22 -31.06
N PRO A 118 29.57 8.23 -31.96
CA PRO A 118 30.66 7.29 -32.17
C PRO A 118 31.76 7.94 -33.01
N ARG A 119 33.00 7.70 -32.61
CA ARG A 119 34.25 8.14 -33.27
C ARG A 119 34.74 7.07 -34.23
#